data_AF-A0A6C0F603-F1
#
_entry.id   AF-A0A6C0F603-F1
#
_cell.length_a   1.000
_cell.length_b   1.000
_cell.length_c   1.000
_cell.angle_alpha   90.00
_cell.angle_beta   90.00
_cell.angle_gamma   90.00
#
_symmetry.space_group_name_H-M   'P 1'
#
loop_
_entity.id
_entity.type
_entity.pdbx_description
1 polymer ?
#
loop_
_entity_poly.entity_id
_entity_poly.type
_entity_poly.pdbx_seq_one_letter_code
_entity_poly.pdbx_strand_id
1 'polypeptide(L)'
;MKLYAYYCLALQNWCSIDYKIHGLWPDYDATSYPSYCGETPFSLEELKKSPKYESMLDNWYDCTFNDTIALYEHEWLKHGTCVSIQTGFSQNEYFEKALELFEQYKNKDLNINGETMCFDLDFNMIDCKLNVTTNNDLVAPTRI
;
A
#
# COMPACT_ATOMS: atom_id res chain seq x y z
N MET A 1 13.33 -6.41 16.32
CA MET A 1 12.05 -7.15 16.32
C MET A 1 11.24 -6.62 15.14
N LYS A 2 10.67 -7.50 14.30
CA LYS A 2 9.87 -7.08 13.14
C LYS A 2 8.46 -6.71 13.62
N LEU A 3 7.92 -5.59 13.13
CA LEU A 3 6.60 -5.05 13.47
C LEU A 3 5.48 -5.61 12.59
N TYR A 4 5.78 -6.33 11.52
CA TYR A 4 4.80 -7.01 10.64
C TYR A 4 5.54 -8.01 9.74
N ALA A 5 4.80 -8.84 9.00
CA ALA A 5 5.35 -10.00 8.29
C ALA A 5 5.49 -9.81 6.78
N TYR A 6 4.60 -9.03 6.15
CA TYR A 6 4.59 -8.77 4.71
C TYR A 6 3.84 -7.48 4.39
N TYR A 7 3.80 -7.09 3.12
CA TYR A 7 3.02 -5.96 2.62
C TYR A 7 1.95 -6.42 1.64
N CYS A 8 0.79 -5.75 1.66
CA CYS A 8 -0.26 -5.84 0.67
C CYS A 8 -0.39 -4.49 -0.06
N LEU A 9 -0.16 -4.48 -1.37
CA LEU A 9 -0.51 -3.37 -2.23
C LEU A 9 -1.95 -3.54 -2.69
N ALA A 10 -2.86 -2.81 -2.06
CA ALA A 10 -4.28 -2.77 -2.40
C ALA A 10 -4.53 -1.88 -3.62
N LEU A 11 -5.45 -2.28 -4.49
CA LEU A 11 -5.81 -1.58 -5.71
C LEU A 11 -7.27 -1.14 -5.68
N GLN A 12 -7.56 0.00 -6.31
CA GLN A 12 -8.91 0.54 -6.52
C GLN A 12 -9.15 0.89 -7.99
N ASN A 13 -10.40 0.83 -8.44
CA ASN A 13 -10.81 1.33 -9.76
C ASN A 13 -12.18 2.02 -9.74
N TRP A 14 -12.71 2.42 -8.58
CA TRP A 14 -14.06 3.01 -8.50
C TRP A 14 -14.19 4.37 -9.23
N CYS A 15 -13.07 5.06 -9.51
CA CYS A 15 -13.01 6.29 -10.31
C CYS A 15 -12.27 6.13 -11.65
N SER A 16 -11.96 4.91 -12.08
CA SER A 16 -11.13 4.67 -13.27
C SER A 16 -11.47 3.35 -13.95
N ILE A 17 -11.21 3.24 -15.24
CA ILE A 17 -11.34 1.95 -15.93
C ILE A 17 -10.15 1.04 -15.55
N ASP A 18 -8.98 1.63 -15.35
CA ASP A 18 -7.77 0.92 -14.96
C ASP A 18 -7.64 0.88 -13.44
N TYR A 19 -7.07 -0.20 -12.91
CA TYR A 19 -6.68 -0.23 -11.50
C TYR A 19 -5.64 0.84 -11.19
N LYS A 20 -5.81 1.44 -10.02
CA LYS A 20 -4.95 2.44 -9.38
C LYS A 20 -4.57 1.93 -8.00
N ILE A 21 -3.53 2.50 -7.42
CA ILE A 21 -3.14 2.20 -6.05
C ILE A 21 -4.24 2.73 -5.12
N HIS A 22 -4.62 1.90 -4.16
CA HIS A 22 -5.37 2.31 -2.99
C HIS A 22 -4.42 2.54 -1.82
N GLY A 23 -3.53 1.58 -1.52
CA GLY A 23 -2.60 1.66 -0.39
C GLY A 23 -1.54 0.57 -0.34
N LEU A 24 -0.43 0.81 0.38
CA LEU A 24 0.59 -0.20 0.67
C LEU A 24 0.58 -0.52 2.17
N TRP A 25 0.03 -1.67 2.51
CA TRP A 25 -0.32 -2.00 3.88
C TRP A 25 0.63 -3.03 4.47
N PRO A 26 1.31 -2.74 5.59
CA PRO A 26 1.96 -3.78 6.37
C PRO A 26 0.89 -4.68 7.03
N ASP A 27 1.04 -6.00 6.95
CA ASP A 27 0.15 -6.97 7.61
C ASP A 27 0.96 -7.92 8.53
N TYR A 28 0.38 -8.29 9.67
CA TYR A 28 0.90 -9.38 10.51
C TYR A 28 0.54 -10.74 9.91
N ASP A 29 -0.72 -10.86 9.49
CA ASP A 29 -1.37 -12.03 8.90
C ASP A 29 -2.59 -11.59 8.07
N ALA A 30 -3.35 -12.53 7.52
CA ALA A 30 -4.50 -12.23 6.67
C ALA A 30 -5.60 -11.39 7.36
N THR A 31 -5.68 -11.43 8.69
CA THR A 31 -6.77 -10.88 9.49
C THR A 31 -6.36 -9.67 10.32
N SER A 32 -5.07 -9.43 10.54
CA SER A 32 -4.58 -8.39 11.44
C SER A 32 -3.39 -7.59 10.88
N TYR A 33 -3.37 -6.29 11.20
CA TYR A 33 -2.34 -5.35 10.73
C TYR A 33 -2.05 -4.25 11.75
N PRO A 34 -0.83 -3.70 11.76
CA PRO A 34 -0.51 -2.50 12.51
C PRO A 34 -1.18 -1.27 11.88
N SER A 35 -1.61 -0.32 12.72
CA SER A 35 -2.18 0.94 12.28
C SER A 35 -1.76 2.11 13.17
N TYR A 36 -1.57 3.30 12.59
CA TYR A 36 -1.28 4.54 13.32
C TYR A 36 -0.07 4.41 14.27
N CYS A 37 1.04 3.85 13.76
CA CYS A 37 2.18 3.47 14.59
C CYS A 37 3.09 4.65 14.98
N GLY A 38 3.02 5.76 14.25
CA GLY A 38 3.87 6.93 14.47
C GLY A 38 3.10 8.24 14.46
N GLU A 39 3.72 9.28 15.01
CA GLU A 39 3.13 10.61 15.17
C GLU A 39 3.51 11.60 14.06
N THR A 40 4.32 11.16 13.08
CA THR A 40 4.76 12.03 11.97
C THR A 40 3.56 12.41 11.09
N PRO A 41 3.18 13.70 11.04
CA PRO A 41 2.02 14.12 10.27
C PRO A 41 2.28 13.99 8.77
N PHE A 42 1.19 13.86 8.01
CA PHE A 42 1.26 13.98 6.56
C PHE A 42 1.62 15.42 6.14
N SER A 43 2.41 15.57 5.09
CA SER A 43 2.75 16.87 4.48
C SER A 43 2.67 16.79 2.97
N LEU A 44 1.64 17.41 2.39
CA LEU A 44 1.50 17.54 0.93
C LEU A 44 2.65 18.34 0.31
N GLU A 45 3.13 19.37 1.00
CA GLU A 45 4.26 20.19 0.52
C GLU A 45 5.57 19.39 0.48
N GLU A 46 5.74 18.42 1.37
CA GLU A 46 6.87 17.49 1.28
C GLU A 46 6.67 16.47 0.15
N LEU A 47 5.44 15.94 -0.01
CA LEU A 47 5.13 14.99 -1.07
C LEU A 47 5.40 15.56 -2.47
N LYS A 48 5.02 16.82 -2.69
CA LYS A 48 5.27 17.54 -3.95
C LYS A 48 6.74 17.69 -4.32
N LYS A 49 7.68 17.51 -3.37
CA LYS A 49 9.12 17.53 -3.66
C LYS A 49 9.62 16.22 -4.28
N SER A 50 8.85 15.14 -4.17
CA SER A 50 9.18 13.89 -4.84
C SER A 50 9.22 14.10 -6.36
N PRO A 51 10.26 13.63 -7.06
CA PRO A 51 10.28 13.65 -8.53
C PRO A 51 9.22 12.74 -9.15
N LYS A 52 8.54 11.91 -8.34
CA LYS A 52 7.47 11.00 -8.75
C LYS A 52 6.08 11.52 -8.46
N TYR A 53 5.92 12.73 -7.92
CA TYR A 53 4.62 13.28 -7.52
C TYR A 53 3.56 13.23 -8.64
N GLU A 54 3.91 13.63 -9.86
CA GLU A 54 2.98 13.56 -11.00
C GLU A 54 2.57 12.11 -11.33
N SER A 55 3.53 11.17 -11.27
CA SER A 55 3.23 9.74 -11.45
C SER A 55 2.35 9.17 -10.33
N MET A 56 2.45 9.70 -9.11
CA MET A 56 1.51 9.36 -8.03
C MET A 56 0.10 9.87 -8.39
N LEU A 57 -0.05 11.12 -8.85
CA LEU A 57 -1.36 11.65 -9.27
C LEU A 57 -1.98 10.84 -10.43
N ASP A 58 -1.19 10.23 -11.30
CA ASP A 58 -1.68 9.40 -12.41
C ASP A 58 -2.08 7.97 -11.99
N ASN A 59 -1.50 7.46 -10.91
CA ASN A 59 -1.58 6.03 -10.54
C ASN A 59 -2.15 5.78 -9.13
N TRP A 60 -2.33 6.80 -8.29
CA TRP A 60 -2.82 6.71 -6.93
C TRP A 60 -3.76 7.89 -6.64
N TYR A 61 -4.95 7.86 -7.21
CA TYR A 61 -5.90 8.97 -7.07
C TYR A 61 -7.30 8.48 -6.76
N ASP A 62 -8.08 9.37 -6.17
CA ASP A 62 -9.51 9.24 -5.97
C ASP A 62 -10.27 10.20 -6.90
N CYS A 63 -11.60 10.15 -6.91
CA CYS A 63 -12.47 10.80 -7.89
C CYS A 63 -12.26 12.31 -8.00
N THR A 64 -11.77 12.94 -6.93
CA THR A 64 -11.39 14.35 -6.94
C THR A 64 -9.99 14.54 -6.36
N PHE A 65 -9.38 15.69 -6.66
CA PHE A 65 -8.09 16.05 -6.08
C PHE A 65 -8.15 16.12 -4.54
N ASN A 66 -9.22 16.67 -3.97
CA ASN A 66 -9.36 16.76 -2.52
C ASN A 66 -9.47 15.37 -1.88
N ASP A 67 -10.23 14.46 -2.50
CA ASP A 67 -10.34 13.07 -2.03
C ASP A 67 -9.00 12.34 -2.18
N THR A 68 -8.23 12.64 -3.22
CA THR A 68 -6.86 12.12 -3.40
C THR A 68 -5.92 12.56 -2.28
N ILE A 69 -5.99 13.84 -1.87
CA ILE A 69 -5.18 14.33 -0.73
C ILE A 69 -5.62 13.68 0.58
N ALA A 70 -6.93 13.51 0.78
CA ALA A 70 -7.47 12.81 1.95
C ALA A 70 -7.04 11.33 1.98
N LEU A 71 -7.03 10.66 0.83
CA LEU A 71 -6.51 9.30 0.67
C LEU A 71 -5.02 9.23 1.03
N TYR A 72 -4.18 10.13 0.52
CA TYR A 72 -2.76 10.16 0.86
C TYR A 72 -2.53 10.38 2.37
N GLU A 73 -3.26 11.31 2.97
CA GLU A 73 -3.18 11.54 4.42
C GLU A 73 -3.59 10.29 5.21
N HIS A 74 -4.68 9.64 4.82
CA HIS A 74 -5.15 8.38 5.43
C HIS A 74 -4.09 7.28 5.34
N GLU A 75 -3.58 7.02 4.14
CA GLU A 75 -2.65 5.95 3.86
C GLU A 75 -1.31 6.17 4.55
N TRP A 76 -0.82 7.41 4.61
CA TRP A 76 0.38 7.71 5.37
C TRP A 76 0.15 7.51 6.88
N LEU A 77 -0.84 8.18 7.47
CA LEU A 77 -1.03 8.16 8.92
C LEU A 77 -1.34 6.76 9.43
N LYS A 78 -2.21 6.03 8.74
CA LYS A 78 -2.65 4.70 9.15
C LYS A 78 -1.63 3.62 8.85
N HIS A 79 -1.02 3.62 7.65
CA HIS A 79 -0.17 2.51 7.19
C HIS A 79 1.29 2.91 7.00
N GLY A 80 1.56 4.04 6.35
CA GLY A 80 2.90 4.53 6.08
C GLY A 80 3.75 4.78 7.33
N THR A 81 3.16 5.28 8.42
CA THR A 81 3.87 5.46 9.70
C THR A 81 4.36 4.13 10.29
N CYS A 82 3.63 3.03 10.09
CA CYS A 82 4.06 1.70 10.51
C CYS A 82 5.22 1.18 9.65
N VAL A 83 5.17 1.41 8.34
CA VAL A 83 6.29 1.09 7.44
C VAL A 83 7.54 1.88 7.83
N SER A 84 7.38 3.20 8.04
CA SER A 84 8.45 4.12 8.43
C SER A 84 9.20 3.65 9.66
N ILE A 85 8.52 3.19 10.71
CA ILE A 85 9.17 2.72 11.94
C ILE A 85 10.02 1.46 11.69
N GLN A 86 9.60 0.57 10.81
CA GLN A 86 10.36 -0.66 10.54
C GLN A 86 11.50 -0.44 9.54
N THR A 87 11.28 0.33 8.48
CA THR A 87 12.23 0.49 7.37
C THR A 87 13.11 1.74 7.48
N GLY A 88 12.69 2.73 8.28
CA GLY A 88 13.27 4.06 8.31
C GLY A 88 12.82 4.94 7.14
N PHE A 89 11.84 4.52 6.33
CA PHE A 89 11.34 5.31 5.21
C PHE A 89 10.73 6.64 5.68
N SER A 90 11.04 7.70 4.95
CA SER A 90 10.28 8.94 4.93
C SER A 90 8.90 8.76 4.29
N GLN A 91 8.05 9.78 4.42
CA GLN A 91 6.77 9.83 3.71
C GLN A 91 6.94 9.62 2.21
N ASN A 92 7.89 10.33 1.59
CA ASN A 92 8.10 10.25 0.15
C ASN A 92 8.57 8.86 -0.27
N GLU A 93 9.50 8.24 0.48
CA GLU A 93 9.97 6.88 0.20
C GLU A 93 8.83 5.84 0.31
N TYR A 94 7.88 6.03 1.23
CA TYR A 94 6.69 5.18 1.30
C TYR A 94 5.85 5.27 0.02
N PHE A 95 5.48 6.48 -0.41
CA PHE A 95 4.68 6.67 -1.62
C PHE A 95 5.43 6.22 -2.89
N GLU A 96 6.73 6.53 -2.98
CA GLU A 96 7.58 6.14 -4.10
C GLU A 96 7.72 4.62 -4.19
N LYS A 97 7.88 3.92 -3.05
CA LYS A 97 7.97 2.46 -3.04
C LYS A 97 6.66 1.82 -3.51
N ALA A 98 5.52 2.28 -3.02
CA ALA A 98 4.23 1.76 -3.45
C ALA A 98 3.99 1.97 -4.96
N LEU A 99 4.36 3.15 -5.47
CA LEU A 99 4.31 3.45 -6.90
C LEU A 99 5.22 2.53 -7.72
N GLU A 100 6.46 2.31 -7.28
CA GLU A 100 7.42 1.41 -7.94
C GLU A 100 6.85 -0.02 -8.05
N LEU A 101 6.31 -0.54 -6.95
CA LEU A 101 5.68 -1.86 -6.93
C LEU A 101 4.48 -1.92 -7.88
N PHE A 102 3.63 -0.91 -7.88
CA PHE A 102 2.52 -0.85 -8.81
C PHE A 102 2.99 -0.87 -10.27
N GLU A 103 3.91 0.01 -10.64
CA GLU A 103 4.42 0.11 -12.02
C GLU A 103 5.11 -1.16 -12.50
N GLN A 104 5.84 -1.85 -11.61
CA GLN A 104 6.56 -3.08 -11.92
C GLN A 104 5.62 -4.27 -12.21
N TYR A 105 4.43 -4.28 -11.60
CA TYR A 105 3.55 -5.45 -11.60
C TYR A 105 2.17 -5.24 -12.22
N LYS A 106 1.73 -4.00 -12.50
CA LYS A 106 0.40 -3.69 -13.08
C LYS A 106 0.07 -4.39 -14.40
N ASN A 107 1.09 -4.78 -15.17
CA ASN A 107 0.94 -5.47 -16.46
C ASN A 107 1.16 -6.99 -16.36
N LYS A 108 1.50 -7.52 -15.18
CA LYS A 108 1.61 -8.96 -14.98
C LYS A 108 0.22 -9.46 -14.60
N ASP A 109 -0.27 -10.40 -15.40
CA ASP A 109 -1.59 -11.02 -15.31
C ASP A 109 -2.06 -11.13 -13.84
N LEU A 110 -2.95 -10.21 -13.42
CA LEU A 110 -3.38 -9.97 -12.02
C LEU A 110 -4.26 -11.10 -11.47
N ASN A 111 -3.99 -12.35 -11.89
CA ASN A 111 -4.69 -13.59 -11.58
C ASN A 111 -4.50 -14.08 -10.14
N ILE A 112 -4.32 -13.14 -9.20
CA ILE A 112 -4.47 -13.38 -7.77
C ILE A 112 -5.55 -12.40 -7.28
N ASN A 113 -6.80 -12.74 -7.57
CA ASN A 113 -7.99 -12.06 -7.05
C ASN A 113 -8.07 -10.52 -7.26
N GLY A 114 -7.46 -9.98 -8.33
CA GLY A 114 -7.80 -8.69 -8.95
C GLY A 114 -7.56 -7.39 -8.17
N GLU A 115 -7.42 -7.42 -6.85
CA GLU A 115 -7.51 -6.22 -6.00
C GLU A 115 -6.33 -6.05 -5.04
N THR A 116 -5.41 -7.02 -4.97
CA THR A 116 -4.25 -6.93 -4.06
C THR A 116 -3.03 -7.70 -4.57
N MET A 117 -1.84 -7.13 -4.41
CA MET A 117 -0.54 -7.79 -4.63
C MET A 117 0.24 -7.86 -3.32
N CYS A 118 0.88 -8.99 -3.01
CA CYS A 118 1.61 -9.15 -1.75
C CYS A 118 3.12 -9.23 -1.95
N PHE A 119 3.86 -8.71 -0.97
CA PHE A 119 5.32 -8.63 -0.98
C PHE A 119 5.92 -9.02 0.37
N ASP A 120 7.03 -9.74 0.37
CA ASP A 120 7.79 -9.97 1.60
C ASP A 120 8.44 -8.67 2.13
N LEU A 121 9.16 -8.76 3.25
CA LEU A 121 9.78 -7.59 3.87
C LEU A 121 10.92 -6.96 3.07
N ASP A 122 11.42 -7.68 2.06
CA ASP A 122 12.42 -7.22 1.10
C ASP A 122 11.78 -6.77 -0.22
N PHE A 123 10.44 -6.65 -0.24
CA PHE A 123 9.62 -6.24 -1.37
C PHE A 123 9.64 -7.21 -2.58
N ASN A 124 9.96 -8.48 -2.36
CA ASN A 124 9.80 -9.51 -3.39
C ASN A 124 8.34 -9.96 -3.44
N MET A 125 7.79 -10.10 -4.65
CA MET A 125 6.42 -10.56 -4.82
C MET A 125 6.24 -11.98 -4.26
N ILE A 126 5.17 -12.17 -3.50
CA ILE A 126 4.77 -13.43 -2.86
C ILE A 126 3.29 -13.71 -3.11
N ASP A 127 2.86 -14.96 -2.93
CA ASP A 127 1.45 -15.30 -2.91
C ASP A 127 0.81 -14.84 -1.60
N CYS A 128 -0.21 -13.99 -1.70
CA CYS A 128 -1.02 -13.51 -0.59
C CYS A 128 -1.64 -14.65 0.24
N LYS A 129 -1.89 -15.83 -0.35
CA LYS A 129 -2.56 -16.97 0.29
C LYS A 129 -1.60 -17.94 0.97
N LEU A 130 -0.35 -18.04 0.53
CA LEU A 130 0.58 -19.07 1.03
C LEU A 130 1.21 -18.70 2.39
N ASN A 131 1.29 -17.43 2.75
CA ASN A 131 1.74 -16.99 4.07
C ASN A 131 0.65 -17.09 5.17
N VAL A 132 -0.54 -17.60 4.83
CA VAL A 132 -1.67 -17.85 5.77
C VAL A 132 -1.65 -19.28 6.32
N THR A 133 -0.89 -20.20 5.71
CA THR A 133 -1.08 -21.64 5.89
C THR A 133 -0.46 -22.28 7.15
N THR A 134 -0.06 -21.51 8.17
CA THR A 134 0.20 -22.11 9.48
C THR A 134 -1.03 -22.22 10.38
N ASN A 135 -2.19 -21.63 10.01
CA ASN A 135 -3.46 -21.92 10.68
C ASN A 135 -4.61 -21.87 9.67
N ASN A 136 -5.27 -23.01 9.48
CA ASN A 136 -6.48 -23.16 8.68
C ASN A 136 -7.51 -22.08 9.05
N ASP A 137 -7.75 -21.12 8.17
CA ASP A 137 -9.08 -20.72 7.69
C ASP A 137 -8.93 -19.71 6.54
N LEU A 138 -9.45 -20.11 5.38
CA LEU A 138 -9.40 -19.35 4.13
C LEU A 138 -10.52 -18.31 4.10
N VAL A 139 -10.19 -17.05 4.38
CA VAL A 139 -10.97 -15.91 3.91
C VAL A 139 -10.00 -14.84 3.43
N ALA A 140 -9.97 -14.59 2.13
CA ALA A 140 -9.37 -13.36 1.61
C ALA A 140 -10.13 -12.19 2.24
N PRO A 141 -9.48 -11.25 2.94
CA PRO A 141 -10.20 -10.23 3.65
C PRO A 141 -10.86 -9.32 2.63
N THR A 142 -12.20 -9.38 2.52
CA THR A 142 -13.00 -8.29 1.96
C THR A 142 -12.79 -7.09 2.87
N ARG A 143 -11.85 -6.22 2.52
CA ARG A 143 -11.62 -4.95 3.21
C ARG A 143 -12.34 -3.86 2.43
N ILE A 144 -13.32 -3.22 3.09
CA ILE A 144 -14.03 -2.01 2.63
C ILE A 144 -13.12 -0.81 2.87
#